data_AF-A0A2U0THN7-F1
#
_entry.id   AF-A0A2U0THN7-F1
#
_cell.length_a   1.000
_cell.length_b   1.000
_cell.length_c   1.000
_cell.angle_alpha   90.00
_cell.angle_beta   90.00
_cell.angle_gamma   90.00
#
_symmetry.space_group_name_H-M   'P 1'
#
loop_
_entity.id
_entity.type
_entity.pdbx_description
1 polymer ?
#
loop_
_entity_poly.entity_id
_entity_poly.type
_entity_poly.pdbx_seq_one_letter_code
_entity_poly.pdbx_strand_id
1 'polypeptide(L)'
;MVEYDKGGGRRLLVGYTDDRAKKDAYNREKGIRRQEKAYKHGALMKGNINKRGYNKFLSMDGEVRVTINYNRVADDSRWDGLKGYLTNTDIPIQDVYTAYHNLWHV
;
A
#
# COMPACT_ATOMS: atom_id res chain seq x y z
N MET A 1 -18.62 -1.98 -9.59
CA MET A 1 -17.57 -3.02 -9.49
C MET A 1 -17.38 -3.57 -10.89
N VAL A 2 -16.14 -3.75 -11.34
CA VAL A 2 -15.81 -4.21 -12.69
C VAL A 2 -15.14 -5.57 -12.59
N GLU A 3 -15.49 -6.49 -13.48
CA GLU A 3 -14.91 -7.82 -13.57
C GLU A 3 -14.00 -7.93 -14.80
N TYR A 4 -12.81 -8.50 -14.60
CA TYR A 4 -11.84 -8.79 -15.65
C TYR A 4 -11.46 -10.27 -15.63
N ASP A 5 -11.62 -10.97 -16.75
CA ASP A 5 -11.09 -12.31 -16.91
C ASP A 5 -9.55 -12.26 -17.00
N LYS A 6 -8.87 -13.03 -16.16
CA LYS A 6 -7.40 -13.17 -16.12
C LYS A 6 -6.92 -14.46 -16.78
N GLY A 7 -7.82 -15.28 -17.31
CA GLY A 7 -7.52 -16.54 -17.94
C GLY A 7 -7.14 -17.64 -16.94
N GLY A 8 -7.30 -18.90 -17.39
CA GLY A 8 -7.08 -20.07 -16.54
C GLY A 8 -8.09 -20.18 -15.39
N GLY A 9 -9.35 -19.79 -15.62
CA GLY A 9 -10.43 -19.85 -14.63
C GLY A 9 -10.30 -18.83 -13.49
N ARG A 10 -9.51 -17.76 -13.67
CA ARG A 10 -9.32 -16.71 -12.67
C ARG A 10 -9.94 -15.41 -13.15
N ARG A 11 -10.63 -14.73 -12.25
CA ARG A 11 -11.25 -13.43 -12.48
C ARG A 11 -10.81 -12.41 -11.44
N LEU A 12 -10.64 -11.16 -11.89
CA LEU A 12 -10.27 -10.02 -11.07
C LEU A 12 -11.48 -9.10 -10.92
N LEU A 13 -11.95 -8.95 -9.68
CA LEU A 13 -13.06 -8.07 -9.33
C LEU A 13 -12.49 -6.78 -8.75
N VAL A 14 -12.73 -5.64 -9.40
CA VAL A 14 -12.25 -4.33 -8.97
C VAL A 14 -13.43 -3.46 -8.54
N GLY A 15 -13.44 -3.05 -7.28
CA GLY A 15 -14.39 -2.09 -6.72
C GLY A 15 -13.72 -0.76 -6.42
N TYR A 16 -14.51 0.30 -6.45
CA TYR A 16 -14.16 1.61 -5.91
C TYR A 16 -15.15 1.97 -4.80
N THR A 17 -14.68 2.53 -3.69
CA THR A 17 -15.55 3.14 -2.68
C THR A 17 -14.97 4.46 -2.15
N ASP A 18 -15.82 5.47 -1.97
CA ASP A 18 -15.41 6.79 -1.47
C ASP A 18 -14.88 6.73 -0.03
N ASP A 19 -15.46 5.89 0.82
CA ASP A 19 -14.99 5.73 2.21
C ASP A 19 -13.56 5.19 2.27
N ARG A 20 -13.22 4.27 1.35
CA ARG A 20 -11.86 3.76 1.23
C ARG A 20 -10.94 4.82 0.66
N ALA A 21 -11.37 5.58 -0.36
CA ALA A 21 -10.58 6.67 -0.93
C ALA A 21 -10.19 7.70 0.13
N LYS A 22 -11.15 8.13 0.95
CA LYS A 22 -10.91 9.07 2.07
C LYS A 22 -9.92 8.49 3.10
N LYS A 23 -10.07 7.22 3.46
CA LYS A 23 -9.20 6.55 4.43
C LYS A 23 -7.78 6.38 3.90
N ASP A 24 -7.63 5.99 2.64
CA ASP A 24 -6.33 5.81 1.98
C ASP A 24 -5.60 7.17 1.87
N ALA A 25 -6.31 8.22 1.44
CA ALA A 25 -5.78 9.58 1.41
C ALA A 25 -5.31 10.06 2.81
N TYR A 26 -6.14 9.88 3.83
CA TYR A 26 -5.78 10.23 5.22
C TYR A 26 -4.54 9.47 5.71
N ASN A 27 -4.46 8.16 5.44
CA ASN A 27 -3.32 7.34 5.85
C ASN A 27 -2.04 7.76 5.14
N ARG A 28 -2.10 8.05 3.84
CA ARG A 28 -0.95 8.56 3.07
C ARG A 28 -0.47 9.88 3.62
N GLU A 29 -1.36 10.84 3.83
CA GLU A 29 -1.00 12.16 4.38
C GLU A 29 -0.38 12.03 5.78
N LYS A 30 -0.96 11.20 6.65
CA LYS A 30 -0.42 10.91 7.98
C LYS A 30 0.97 10.27 7.91
N GLY A 31 1.19 9.35 6.96
CA GLY A 31 2.48 8.73 6.70
C GLY A 31 3.55 9.73 6.27
N ILE A 32 3.21 10.62 5.32
CA ILE A 32 4.10 11.68 4.83
C ILE A 32 4.44 12.66 5.95
N ARG A 33 3.46 13.16 6.71
CA ARG A 33 3.72 14.05 7.86
C ARG A 33 4.64 13.42 8.91
N ARG A 34 4.49 12.11 9.16
CA ARG A 34 5.39 11.38 10.07
C ARG A 34 6.82 11.34 9.53
N GLN A 35 6.98 11.09 8.22
CA GLN A 35 8.27 11.12 7.56
C GLN A 35 8.89 12.51 7.58
N GLU A 36 8.15 13.56 7.21
CA GLU A 36 8.59 14.96 7.27
C GLU A 36 9.06 15.36 8.68
N LYS A 37 8.33 14.95 9.72
CA LYS A 37 8.74 15.20 11.11
C LYS A 37 10.04 14.46 11.46
N ALA A 38 10.21 13.22 11.01
CA ALA A 38 11.46 12.47 11.19
C ALA A 38 12.64 13.12 10.46
N TYR A 39 12.41 13.69 9.28
CA TYR A 39 13.43 14.40 8.48
C TYR A 39 13.80 15.77 9.05
N LYS A 40 12.82 16.56 9.53
CA LYS A 40 13.08 17.87 10.16
C LYS A 40 13.92 17.77 11.44
N HIS A 41 13.87 16.62 12.14
CA HIS A 41 14.74 16.33 13.27
C HIS A 41 16.15 15.83 12.86
N GLY A 42 16.53 15.93 11.59
CA GLY A 42 17.92 15.89 11.13
C GLY A 42 18.58 14.52 11.08
N ALA A 43 17.91 13.42 11.37
CA ALA A 43 18.57 12.11 11.43
C ALA A 43 17.67 10.95 10.98
N LEU A 44 17.71 10.61 9.70
CA LEU A 44 17.82 9.19 9.38
C LEU A 44 19.28 8.80 9.51
N MET A 45 19.73 8.59 10.74
CA MET A 45 20.94 7.79 10.93
C MET A 45 20.65 6.37 10.42
N LYS A 46 21.66 5.81 9.75
CA LYS A 46 21.81 4.48 9.14
C LYS A 46 21.08 3.29 9.80
N GLY A 47 20.68 3.41 11.07
CA GLY A 47 19.90 2.42 11.83
C GLY A 47 18.43 2.23 11.40
N ASN A 48 17.81 3.19 10.70
CA ASN A 48 16.42 3.03 10.24
C ASN A 48 16.26 2.27 8.91
N ILE A 49 17.34 1.99 8.19
CA ILE A 49 17.28 1.42 6.84
C ILE A 49 17.30 -0.13 6.83
N ASN A 50 17.59 -0.82 7.95
CA ASN A 50 17.82 -2.27 7.87
C ASN A 50 17.26 -3.09 9.07
N LYS A 51 16.10 -3.74 8.89
CA LYS A 51 15.61 -4.82 9.78
C LYS A 51 15.50 -6.18 9.07
N ARG A 52 16.41 -6.52 8.16
CA ARG A 52 16.45 -7.87 7.55
C ARG A 52 17.88 -8.37 7.31
N GLY A 53 18.38 -9.17 8.26
CA GLY A 53 19.27 -10.34 8.09
C GLY A 53 20.65 -10.25 7.41
N TYR A 54 20.89 -9.28 6.52
CA TYR A 54 22.03 -9.27 5.61
C TYR A 54 23.16 -8.30 6.02
N ASN A 55 23.07 -7.72 7.22
CA ASN A 55 24.02 -6.71 7.72
C ASN A 55 25.40 -7.24 8.11
N LYS A 56 25.64 -8.56 8.09
CA LYS A 56 26.92 -9.15 8.52
C LYS A 56 28.11 -8.91 7.57
N PHE A 57 27.90 -8.25 6.43
CA PHE A 57 28.90 -8.06 5.38
C PHE A 57 29.04 -6.61 4.87
N LEU A 58 28.44 -5.61 5.54
CA LEU A 58 28.37 -4.25 5.01
C LEU A 58 29.14 -3.24 5.88
N SER A 59 30.21 -2.67 5.32
CA SER A 59 30.76 -1.37 5.72
C SER A 59 30.16 -0.29 4.82
N MET A 60 29.75 0.85 5.37
CA MET A 60 29.24 1.96 4.57
C MET A 60 29.66 3.28 5.18
N ASP A 61 30.24 4.14 4.35
CA ASP A 61 30.74 5.46 4.66
C ASP A 61 29.89 6.52 3.93
N GLY A 62 29.47 7.59 4.61
CA GLY A 62 28.79 8.76 4.02
C GLY A 62 27.34 9.07 4.48
N GLU A 63 26.98 10.35 4.44
CA GLU A 63 25.62 10.88 4.70
C GLU A 63 24.65 10.54 3.55
N VAL A 64 23.65 9.70 3.81
CA VAL A 64 22.60 9.42 2.83
C VAL A 64 21.54 10.53 2.89
N ARG A 65 21.50 11.41 1.89
CA ARG A 65 20.39 12.37 1.73
C ARG A 65 19.17 11.64 1.17
N VAL A 66 18.09 11.63 1.95
CA VAL A 66 16.80 11.08 1.54
C VAL A 66 15.81 12.23 1.38
N THR A 67 15.17 12.33 0.21
CA THR A 67 14.15 13.33 -0.09
C THR A 67 12.81 12.68 -0.40
N ILE A 68 11.71 13.35 -0.02
CA ILE A 68 10.36 12.89 -0.36
C ILE A 68 10.07 13.27 -1.81
N ASN A 69 9.70 12.28 -2.63
CA ASN A 69 9.28 12.51 -4.00
C ASN A 69 7.75 12.67 -4.06
N TYR A 70 7.29 13.92 -4.11
CA TYR A 70 5.86 14.24 -4.16
C TYR A 70 5.17 13.85 -5.47
N ASN A 71 5.90 13.68 -6.57
CA ASN A 71 5.31 13.20 -7.82
C ASN A 71 4.80 11.76 -7.65
N ARG A 72 5.59 10.91 -6.97
CA ARG A 72 5.18 9.53 -6.64
C ARG A 72 4.00 9.48 -5.67
N VAL A 73 3.88 10.47 -4.79
CA VAL A 73 2.72 10.62 -3.89
C VAL A 73 1.45 10.95 -4.68
N ALA A 74 1.56 11.84 -5.68
CA ALA A 74 0.45 12.16 -6.56
C ALA A 74 0.04 10.95 -7.41
N ASP A 75 1.00 10.20 -7.95
CA ASP A 75 0.71 8.96 -8.67
C ASP A 75 0.00 7.92 -7.79
N ASP A 76 0.42 7.79 -6.53
CA ASP A 76 -0.21 6.89 -5.55
C ASP A 76 -1.67 7.28 -5.25
N SER A 77 -1.98 8.59 -5.21
CA SER A 77 -3.35 9.07 -4.97
C SER A 77 -4.38 8.60 -6.01
N ARG A 78 -3.92 8.26 -7.22
CA ARG A 78 -4.80 7.74 -8.28
C ARG A 78 -5.36 6.35 -7.97
N TRP A 79 -4.77 5.65 -7.00
CA TRP A 79 -5.18 4.31 -6.59
C TRP A 79 -6.13 4.32 -5.39
N ASP A 80 -6.39 5.48 -4.80
CA ASP A 80 -7.25 5.62 -3.63
C ASP A 80 -8.64 5.07 -3.90
N GLY A 81 -9.15 4.29 -2.95
CA GLY A 81 -10.51 3.75 -3.04
C GLY A 81 -10.63 2.49 -3.89
N LEU A 82 -9.61 2.13 -4.68
CA LEU A 82 -9.61 0.89 -5.44
C LEU A 82 -9.36 -0.31 -4.53
N LYS A 83 -10.14 -1.38 -4.73
CA LYS A 83 -9.94 -2.68 -4.10
C LYS A 83 -10.17 -3.80 -5.11
N GLY A 84 -9.15 -4.63 -5.29
CA GLY A 84 -9.19 -5.80 -6.17
C GLY A 84 -9.34 -7.10 -5.37
N TYR A 85 -10.18 -8.01 -5.85
CA TYR A 85 -10.22 -9.40 -5.40
C TYR A 85 -9.88 -10.31 -6.58
N LEU A 86 -8.83 -11.12 -6.44
CA LEU A 86 -8.50 -12.15 -7.41
C LEU A 86 -9.11 -13.47 -6.91
N THR A 87 -10.01 -14.05 -7.69
CA THR A 87 -10.68 -15.29 -7.32
C THR A 87 -10.79 -16.23 -8.52
N ASN A 88 -10.90 -17.52 -8.25
CA ASN A 88 -11.18 -18.58 -9.22
C ASN A 88 -12.56 -19.21 -8.99
N THR A 89 -13.40 -18.52 -8.21
CA THR A 89 -14.71 -19.02 -7.82
C THR A 89 -15.80 -18.51 -8.75
N ASP A 90 -16.81 -19.33 -8.98
CA ASP A 90 -17.98 -19.01 -9.81
C ASP A 90 -19.10 -18.34 -9.01
N ILE A 91 -18.90 -18.10 -7.71
CA ILE A 91 -19.89 -17.42 -6.87
C ILE A 91 -20.09 -15.96 -7.28
N PRO A 92 -21.29 -15.40 -7.13
CA PRO A 92 -21.59 -14.01 -7.48
C PRO A 92 -20.64 -13.00 -6.84
N ILE A 93 -20.40 -11.89 -7.54
CA ILE A 93 -19.48 -10.80 -7.13
C ILE A 93 -19.79 -10.28 -5.72
N GLN A 94 -21.08 -10.15 -5.38
CA GLN A 94 -21.54 -9.66 -4.07
C GLN A 94 -21.21 -10.62 -2.92
N ASP A 95 -21.26 -11.92 -3.19
CA ASP A 95 -20.96 -12.95 -2.20
C ASP A 95 -19.46 -13.03 -1.93
N VAL A 96 -18.64 -12.86 -2.97
CA VAL A 96 -17.18 -12.71 -2.83
C VAL A 96 -16.87 -11.51 -1.94
N TYR A 97 -17.48 -10.35 -2.20
CA TYR A 97 -17.26 -9.15 -1.39
C TYR A 97 -17.60 -9.38 0.08
N THR A 98 -18.74 -10.02 0.36
CA THR A 98 -19.21 -10.32 1.72
C THR A 98 -18.30 -11.32 2.43
N ALA A 99 -17.90 -12.40 1.75
CA ALA A 99 -16.99 -13.40 2.31
C ALA A 99 -15.63 -12.79 2.69
N TYR A 100 -15.05 -11.96 1.81
CA TYR A 100 -13.79 -11.26 2.10
C TYR A 100 -13.94 -10.16 3.17
N HIS A 101 -15.12 -9.56 3.31
CA HIS A 101 -15.39 -8.61 4.39
C HIS A 101 -15.39 -9.32 5.76
N ASN A 102 -15.90 -10.55 5.82
CA ASN A 102 -16.03 -11.32 7.04
C ASN A 102 -14.74 -12.05 7.47
N LEU A 103 -13.68 -12.04 6.64
CA LEU A 103 -12.41 -12.73 6.92
C LEU A 103 -11.70 -12.26 8.22
N TRP A 104 -12.02 -11.07 8.71
CA TRP A 104 -11.42 -10.47 9.91
C TRP A 104 -12.20 -10.75 11.21
N HIS A 105 -13.30 -11.50 11.16
CA HIS A 105 -14.13 -11.86 12.33
C HIS A 105 -13.74 -13.22 12.96
N VAL A 106 -12.48 -13.64 12.83
CA VAL A 106 -11.98 -14.92 13.40
C VAL A 106 -11.24 -14.67 14.71
#